data_AF-A0A4Y2K0I9-F1
#
_entry.id   AF-A0A4Y2K0I9-F1
#
_cell.length_a   1.000
_cell.length_b   1.000
_cell.length_c   1.000
_cell.angle_alpha   90.00
_cell.angle_beta   90.00
_cell.angle_gamma   90.00
#
_symmetry.space_group_name_H-M   'P 1'
#
loop_
_entity.id
_entity.type
_entity.pdbx_description
1 polymer ?
#
loop_
_entity_poly.entity_id
_entity_poly.type
_entity_poly.pdbx_seq_one_letter_code
_entity_poly.pdbx_strand_id
1 'polypeptide(L)'
;MFDEMMKLRVSQENFLANPKNKDRLIFILMNKFSSLNMKCKKADEDADCLIVNSSLALAPTHPSVVVIGEDIDLFVILIGIFTFHSVYFLKLGKGKIAEKIFSPLTALEKNRR
;
A
#
# COMPACT_ATOMS: atom_id res chain seq x y z
N MET A 1 5.12 20.51 -18.23
CA MET A 1 4.24 19.79 -17.29
C MET A 1 4.00 18.42 -17.89
N PHE A 2 4.23 17.31 -17.17
CA PHE A 2 4.10 15.97 -17.76
C PHE A 2 2.63 15.56 -17.90
N ASP A 3 2.33 14.59 -18.75
CA ASP A 3 1.00 13.98 -18.87
C ASP A 3 1.12 12.46 -18.92
N GLU A 4 -0.01 11.77 -19.04
CA GLU A 4 -0.09 10.31 -19.02
C GLU A 4 0.62 9.63 -20.19
N MET A 5 0.84 10.34 -21.29
CA MET A 5 1.44 9.80 -22.51
C MET A 5 2.93 10.13 -22.61
N MET A 6 3.44 10.98 -21.71
CA MET A 6 4.83 11.38 -21.69
C MET A 6 5.76 10.23 -21.30
N LYS A 7 6.75 9.93 -22.14
CA LYS A 7 7.87 9.06 -21.77
C LYS A 7 8.84 9.80 -20.84
N LEU A 8 8.99 9.30 -19.61
CA LEU A 8 9.95 9.83 -18.64
C LEU A 8 11.39 9.57 -19.12
N ARG A 9 12.20 10.63 -19.17
CA ARG A 9 13.64 10.57 -19.53
C ARG A 9 14.57 10.65 -18.32
N VAL A 10 14.01 10.86 -17.14
CA VAL A 10 14.72 10.97 -15.87
C VAL A 10 14.40 9.75 -15.00
N SER A 11 15.25 9.46 -14.00
CA SER A 11 14.97 8.41 -13.03
C SER A 11 13.70 8.73 -12.22
N GLN A 12 13.09 7.69 -11.63
CA GLN A 12 11.93 7.84 -10.74
C GLN A 12 12.25 8.77 -9.57
N GLU A 13 13.42 8.62 -8.94
CA GLU A 13 13.86 9.48 -7.83
C GLU A 13 13.92 10.95 -8.24
N ASN A 14 14.53 11.26 -9.38
CA ASN A 14 14.63 12.64 -9.88
C ASN A 14 13.27 13.21 -10.27
N PHE A 15 12.40 12.38 -10.85
CA PHE A 15 11.04 12.79 -11.19
C PHE A 15 10.22 13.13 -9.96
N LEU A 16 10.25 12.25 -8.95
CA LEU A 16 9.52 12.39 -7.70
C LEU A 16 10.18 13.41 -6.74
N ALA A 17 11.44 13.77 -6.92
CA ALA A 17 12.06 14.84 -6.14
C ALA A 17 11.37 16.20 -6.38
N ASN A 18 10.71 16.40 -7.52
CA ASN A 18 9.95 17.61 -7.83
C ASN A 18 8.53 17.56 -7.21
N PRO A 19 8.18 18.47 -6.28
CA PRO A 19 6.86 18.47 -5.62
C PRO A 19 5.70 18.63 -6.60
N LYS A 20 5.84 19.47 -7.63
CA LYS A 20 4.80 19.66 -8.65
C LYS A 20 4.54 18.38 -9.44
N ASN A 21 5.59 17.59 -9.68
CA ASN A 21 5.44 16.31 -10.35
C ASN A 21 4.75 15.28 -9.44
N LYS A 22 5.14 15.22 -8.16
CA LYS A 22 4.49 14.38 -7.14
C LYS A 22 3.00 14.66 -7.05
N ASP A 23 2.62 15.92 -6.82
CA ASP A 23 1.21 16.29 -6.66
C ASP A 23 0.39 15.99 -7.90
N ARG A 24 0.93 16.27 -9.08
CA ARG A 24 0.25 15.96 -10.34
C ARG A 24 0.13 14.46 -10.58
N LEU A 25 1.14 13.66 -10.24
CA LEU A 25 1.08 12.20 -10.35
C LEU A 25 -0.02 11.64 -9.42
N ILE A 26 -0.04 12.10 -8.16
CA ILE A 26 -1.07 11.71 -7.19
C ILE A 26 -2.46 12.08 -7.71
N PHE A 27 -2.64 13.30 -8.22
CA PHE A 27 -3.92 13.74 -8.79
C PHE A 27 -4.40 12.86 -9.96
N ILE A 28 -3.51 12.55 -10.91
CA ILE A 28 -3.82 11.68 -12.05
C ILE A 28 -4.23 10.29 -11.55
N LEU A 29 -3.47 9.69 -10.63
CA LEU A 29 -3.77 8.37 -10.08
C LEU A 29 -5.11 8.36 -9.33
N MET A 30 -5.34 9.34 -8.45
CA MET A 30 -6.60 9.46 -7.72
C MET A 30 -7.80 9.58 -8.66
N ASN A 31 -7.68 10.35 -9.75
CA ASN A 31 -8.77 10.48 -10.73
C ASN A 31 -9.03 9.15 -11.46
N LYS A 32 -7.98 8.42 -11.85
CA LYS A 32 -8.14 7.10 -12.49
C LYS A 32 -8.84 6.11 -11.57
N PHE A 33 -8.38 6.00 -10.32
CA PHE A 33 -9.02 5.10 -9.36
C PHE A 33 -10.46 5.53 -9.04
N SER A 34 -10.71 6.83 -8.91
CA SER A 34 -12.07 7.36 -8.70
C SER A 34 -12.99 7.06 -9.89
N SER A 35 -12.49 7.12 -11.13
CA SER A 35 -13.26 6.72 -12.32
C SER A 35 -13.63 5.24 -12.37
N LEU A 36 -12.93 4.41 -11.58
CA LEU A 36 -13.22 2.99 -11.38
C LEU A 36 -14.05 2.75 -10.10
N ASN A 37 -14.63 3.81 -9.51
CA ASN A 37 -15.38 3.78 -8.25
C ASN A 37 -14.58 3.29 -7.04
N MET A 38 -13.25 3.39 -7.09
CA MET A 38 -12.38 3.07 -5.96
C MET A 38 -12.23 4.29 -5.05
N LYS A 39 -12.38 4.10 -3.74
CA LYS A 39 -12.14 5.17 -2.76
C LYS A 39 -10.64 5.42 -2.63
N CYS A 40 -10.23 6.67 -2.80
CA CYS A 40 -8.84 7.10 -2.62
C CYS A 40 -8.67 7.91 -1.34
N LYS A 41 -7.52 7.76 -0.67
CA LYS A 41 -7.07 8.63 0.40
C LYS A 41 -5.61 9.02 0.11
N LYS A 42 -5.23 10.27 0.44
CA LYS A 42 -3.85 10.77 0.36
C LYS A 42 -3.34 10.97 1.79
N ALA A 43 -2.12 10.52 2.06
CA ALA A 43 -1.40 10.89 3.28
C ALA A 43 -0.54 12.14 3.01
N ASP A 44 -0.36 12.98 4.02
CA ASP A 44 0.50 14.16 3.92
C ASP A 44 1.98 13.78 3.88
N GLU A 45 2.33 12.68 4.55
CA GLU A 45 3.68 12.10 4.61
C GLU A 45 3.63 10.61 4.24
N ASP A 46 3.99 9.73 5.18
CA ASP A 46 3.96 8.28 5.01
C ASP A 46 2.52 7.75 5.06
N ALA A 47 2.21 6.82 4.16
CA ALA A 47 0.89 6.21 4.05
C ALA A 47 0.70 5.00 4.98
N ASP A 48 1.74 4.47 5.61
CA ASP A 48 1.70 3.23 6.39
C ASP A 48 0.62 3.26 7.47
N CYS A 49 0.63 4.29 8.32
CA CYS A 49 -0.37 4.48 9.36
C CYS A 49 -1.79 4.62 8.77
N LEU A 50 -1.93 5.32 7.64
CA LEU A 50 -3.23 5.51 6.99
C LEU A 50 -3.78 4.21 6.40
N ILE A 51 -2.90 3.37 5.83
CA ILE A 51 -3.24 2.06 5.28
C ILE A 51 -3.67 1.13 6.42
N VAL A 52 -2.90 1.06 7.50
CA VAL A 52 -3.20 0.16 8.63
C VAL A 52 -4.46 0.59 9.36
N ASN A 53 -4.65 1.88 9.63
CA ASN A 53 -5.89 2.35 10.25
C ASN A 53 -7.11 2.12 9.34
N SER A 54 -6.95 2.21 8.03
CA SER A 54 -8.02 1.91 7.08
C SER A 54 -8.37 0.42 7.05
N SER A 55 -7.37 -0.47 7.09
CA SER A 55 -7.64 -1.92 7.16
C SER A 55 -8.32 -2.30 8.48
N LEU A 56 -7.91 -1.68 9.58
CA LEU A 56 -8.50 -1.84 10.91
C LEU A 56 -9.98 -1.45 10.93
N ALA A 57 -10.32 -0.31 10.32
CA ALA A 57 -11.70 0.17 10.27
C ALA A 57 -12.61 -0.74 9.41
N LEU A 58 -12.05 -1.43 8.43
CA LEU A 58 -12.79 -2.35 7.55
C LEU A 58 -12.93 -3.75 8.14
N ALA A 59 -11.97 -4.19 8.95
CA ALA A 59 -11.91 -5.56 9.47
C ALA A 59 -13.17 -6.05 10.22
N PRO A 60 -13.90 -5.22 11.00
CA PRO A 60 -15.14 -5.65 11.66
C PRO A 60 -16.32 -5.86 10.71
N THR A 61 -16.29 -5.24 9.53
CA THR A 61 -17.43 -5.23 8.58
C THR A 61 -17.19 -6.09 7.35
N HIS A 62 -15.99 -6.65 7.18
CA HIS A 62 -15.60 -7.43 6.02
C HIS A 62 -15.07 -8.80 6.47
N PRO A 63 -15.43 -9.89 5.76
CA PRO A 63 -14.94 -11.23 6.09
C PRO A 63 -13.42 -11.34 5.93
N SER A 64 -12.85 -10.55 5.03
CA SER A 64 -11.41 -10.44 4.83
C SER A 64 -11.03 -9.03 4.34
N VAL A 65 -9.85 -8.58 4.75
CA VAL A 65 -9.21 -7.35 4.31
C VAL A 65 -7.80 -7.69 3.87
N VAL A 66 -7.43 -7.31 2.65
CA VAL A 66 -6.09 -7.55 2.12
C VAL A 66 -5.38 -6.21 1.95
N VAL A 67 -4.27 -6.05 2.65
CA VAL A 67 -3.33 -4.94 2.48
C VAL A 67 -2.29 -5.35 1.44
N ILE A 68 -2.16 -4.58 0.37
CA ILE A 68 -1.25 -4.87 -0.74
C ILE A 68 -0.13 -3.82 -0.73
N GLY A 69 1.12 -4.26 -0.73
CA GLY A 69 2.28 -3.36 -0.74
C GLY A 69 3.60 -4.08 -0.98
N GLU A 70 4.64 -3.32 -1.35
CA GLU A 70 6.00 -3.84 -1.42
C GLU A 70 6.76 -3.66 -0.09
N ASP A 71 6.39 -2.66 0.72
CA ASP A 71 7.12 -2.26 1.92
C ASP A 71 7.00 -3.29 3.05
N ILE A 72 8.14 -3.65 3.64
CA ILE A 72 8.20 -4.61 4.76
C ILE A 72 7.79 -3.92 6.06
N ASP A 73 8.07 -2.63 6.19
CA ASP A 73 7.72 -1.85 7.39
C ASP A 73 6.21 -1.86 7.62
N LEU A 74 5.42 -1.73 6.56
CA LEU A 74 3.96 -1.91 6.58
C LEU A 74 3.54 -3.29 7.13
N PHE A 75 4.24 -4.36 6.78
CA PHE A 75 3.98 -5.70 7.30
C PHE A 75 4.33 -5.82 8.79
N VAL A 76 5.43 -5.20 9.22
CA VAL A 76 5.85 -5.16 10.63
C VAL A 76 4.81 -4.40 11.47
N ILE A 77 4.30 -3.28 10.97
CA ILE A 77 3.26 -2.49 11.65
C ILE A 77 1.96 -3.32 11.78
N LEU A 78 1.56 -4.04 10.73
CA LEU A 78 0.40 -4.95 10.77
C LEU A 78 0.55 -6.07 11.80
N ILE A 79 1.74 -6.64 11.94
CA ILE A 79 2.05 -7.62 13.00
C ILE A 79 1.93 -7.00 14.38
N GLY A 80 2.39 -5.76 14.57
CA GLY A 80 2.32 -5.07 15.87
C GLY A 80 0.90 -4.78 16.34
N ILE A 81 -0.04 -4.52 15.42
CA ILE A 81 -1.42 -4.08 15.73
C ILE A 81 -2.40 -5.28 15.89
N PHE A 82 -1.88 -6.52 15.88
CA PHE A 82 -2.42 -7.89 16.07
C PHE A 82 -3.86 -8.14 16.60
N THR A 83 -4.85 -7.36 16.21
CA THR A 83 -6.19 -7.41 16.81
C THR A 83 -7.24 -8.00 15.86
N PHE A 84 -6.87 -8.35 14.62
CA PHE A 84 -7.85 -8.80 13.61
C PHE A 84 -7.36 -10.00 12.80
N HIS A 85 -8.03 -11.15 12.99
CA HIS A 85 -7.79 -12.39 12.24
C HIS A 85 -8.14 -12.30 10.75
N SER A 86 -8.88 -11.26 10.34
CA SER A 86 -9.36 -11.07 8.97
C SER A 86 -8.46 -10.18 8.11
N VAL A 87 -7.33 -9.68 8.63
CA VAL A 87 -6.41 -8.81 7.88
C VAL A 87 -5.19 -9.59 7.39
N TYR A 88 -4.94 -9.54 6.09
CA TYR A 88 -3.84 -10.22 5.40
C TYR A 88 -2.93 -9.22 4.70
N PHE A 89 -1.64 -9.54 4.58
CA PHE A 89 -0.69 -8.75 3.82
C PHE A 89 -0.28 -9.50 2.55
N LEU A 90 -0.54 -8.92 1.38
CA LEU A 90 -0.08 -9.40 0.09
C LEU A 90 1.16 -8.61 -0.31
N LYS A 91 2.32 -9.25 -0.25
CA LYS A 91 3.57 -8.68 -0.77
C LYS A 91 3.60 -8.88 -2.28
N LEU A 92 3.57 -7.78 -3.03
CA LEU A 92 3.78 -7.83 -4.46
C LEU A 92 5.22 -8.25 -4.76
N GLY A 93 5.38 -9.14 -5.74
CA GLY A 93 6.68 -9.60 -6.18
C GLY A 93 7.41 -8.51 -6.98
N LYS A 94 8.73 -8.41 -6.80
CA LYS A 94 9.58 -7.56 -7.65
C LYS A 94 10.34 -8.41 -8.66
N GLY A 95 10.16 -8.14 -9.95
CA GLY A 95 10.82 -8.89 -11.03
C GLY A 95 10.32 -10.33 -11.14
N LYS A 96 11.21 -11.33 -11.00
CA LYS A 96 10.88 -12.77 -11.11
C LYS A 96 10.37 -13.40 -9.79
N ILE A 97 10.15 -12.60 -8.75
CA ILE A 97 9.72 -13.09 -7.45
C ILE A 97 8.20 -13.26 -7.47
N ALA A 98 7.71 -14.43 -7.07
CA ALA A 98 6.28 -14.68 -6.95
C ALA A 98 5.66 -13.88 -5.80
N GLU A 99 4.41 -13.47 -5.99
CA GLU A 99 3.59 -12.86 -4.95
C GLU A 99 3.42 -13.79 -3.75
N LYS A 100 3.39 -13.22 -2.54
CA LYS A 100 3.24 -13.97 -1.29
C LYS A 100 2.21 -13.32 -0.39
N ILE A 101 1.27 -14.13 0.10
CA ILE A 101 0.28 -13.71 1.10
C ILE A 101 0.79 -14.14 2.47
N PHE A 102 0.74 -13.20 3.41
CA PHE A 102 1.10 -13.39 4.80
C PHE A 102 -0.11 -13.15 5.68
N SER A 103 -0.37 -14.08 6.58
CA SER A 103 -1.20 -13.83 7.76
C SER A 103 -0.28 -13.35 8.88
N PRO A 104 -0.60 -12.22 9.54
CA PRO A 104 0.12 -11.79 10.74
C PRO A 104 0.20 -12.92 11.79
N LEU A 105 -0.85 -13.74 11.91
CA LEU A 105 -0.99 -14.80 12.90
C LEU A 105 0.11 -15.87 12.78
N THR A 106 0.32 -16.39 11.57
CA THR A 106 1.25 -17.50 11.31
C THR A 106 2.73 -17.09 11.43
N ALA A 107 3.04 -15.80 11.29
CA ALA A 107 4.39 -15.28 11.42
C ALA A 107 4.90 -15.26 12.88
N LEU A 108 3.98 -15.09 13.85
CA LEU A 108 4.30 -14.99 15.28
C LEU A 108 4.40 -16.36 15.97
N GLU A 109 3.62 -17.35 15.54
CA GLU A 109 3.64 -18.71 16.11
C GLU A 109 4.98 -19.43 15.91
N LYS A 110 5.77 -19.03 14.91
CA LYS A 110 7.08 -19.63 14.62
C LYS A 110 8.21 -19.15 15.55
N ASN A 111 8.03 -18.01 16.22
CA ASN A 111 9.03 -17.38 17.10
C ASN A 111 8.76 -17.58 18.60
N ARG A 112 7.75 -18.37 18.97
CA ARG A 112 7.41 -18.71 20.37
C ARG A 112 7.83 -20.14 20.77
N ARG A 113 8.83 -20.72 20.11
CA ARG A 113 9.43 -22.01 20.49
C ARG A 113 10.82 -21.83 21.05
#